data_AF-A3ZN27-F1
#
_entry.id   AF-A3ZN27-F1
#
_cell.length_a   1.000
_cell.length_b   1.000
_cell.length_c   1.000
_cell.angle_alpha   90.00
_cell.angle_beta   90.00
_cell.angle_gamma   90.00
#
_symmetry.space_group_name_H-M   'P 1'
#
loop_
_entity.id
_entity.type
_entity.pdbx_description
1 polymer ?
#
loop_
_entity_poly.entity_id
_entity_poly.type
_entity_poly.pdbx_seq_one_letter_code
_entity_poly.pdbx_strand_id
1 'polypeptide(L)'
;MSNQEAAAPAAFCDLSEPAQALLKQEPQGPRFFKSLMDGELYDDALQFAAACLAGPDRIWWGVLCVWESLRPVAHPDDEELLERIVTYLQKPQDELRWQIRRQSHTRGISPTLKMLAEALFHSGDSITPPDGPQLKPNPCVPVALVSTAAKSAATICRMQRGIDMRPEFLRLAMEVSQGKQSLHVEPAEALTK
;
A
#
# COMPACT_ATOMS: atom_id res chain seq x y z
N MET A 1 1.82 8.80 -11.55
CA MET A 1 1.78 7.67 -12.50
C MET A 1 2.53 8.09 -13.76
N SER A 2 3.60 7.39 -14.12
CA SER A 2 4.41 7.72 -15.31
C SER A 2 3.65 7.40 -16.60
N ASN A 3 4.06 7.98 -17.73
CA ASN A 3 3.47 7.76 -19.05
C ASN A 3 3.92 6.42 -19.69
N GLN A 4 4.12 5.41 -18.84
CA GLN A 4 4.58 4.07 -19.21
C GLN A 4 3.40 3.16 -19.58
N GLU A 5 3.70 2.08 -20.31
CA GLU A 5 2.72 1.05 -20.63
C GLU A 5 2.16 0.40 -19.36
N ALA A 6 0.84 0.21 -19.34
CA ALA A 6 0.13 -0.43 -18.23
C ALA A 6 0.46 -1.92 -18.09
N ALA A 7 0.97 -2.57 -19.13
CA ALA A 7 1.21 -4.01 -19.15
C ALA A 7 2.20 -4.48 -18.06
N ALA A 8 3.29 -3.74 -17.85
CA ALA A 8 4.31 -4.11 -16.86
C ALA A 8 3.76 -4.11 -15.41
N PRO A 9 3.13 -3.02 -14.91
CA PRO A 9 2.51 -3.06 -13.59
C PRO A 9 1.33 -4.04 -13.52
N ALA A 10 0.52 -4.16 -14.58
CA ALA A 10 -0.61 -5.09 -14.61
C ALA A 10 -0.18 -6.58 -14.48
N ALA A 11 1.04 -6.94 -14.88
CA ALA A 11 1.55 -8.30 -14.73
C ALA A 11 1.75 -8.74 -13.26
N PHE A 12 1.75 -7.79 -12.31
CA PHE A 12 1.79 -8.07 -10.87
C PHE A 12 0.40 -8.14 -10.23
N CYS A 13 -0.67 -7.95 -11.01
CA CYS A 13 -2.05 -7.88 -10.54
C CYS A 13 -2.85 -9.10 -10.96
N ASP A 14 -3.82 -9.50 -10.14
CA ASP A 14 -4.86 -10.45 -10.52
C ASP A 14 -6.09 -9.67 -10.98
N LEU A 15 -6.04 -9.18 -12.22
CA LEU A 15 -7.07 -8.32 -12.79
C LEU A 15 -8.31 -9.13 -13.20
N SER A 16 -9.49 -8.58 -12.92
CA SER A 16 -10.76 -9.11 -13.38
C SER A 16 -10.87 -9.15 -14.92
N GLU A 17 -11.73 -10.00 -15.48
CA GLU A 17 -11.95 -10.07 -16.93
C GLU A 17 -12.32 -8.70 -17.56
N PRO A 18 -13.21 -7.87 -16.96
CA PRO A 18 -13.46 -6.51 -17.44
C PRO A 18 -12.20 -5.63 -17.47
N ALA A 19 -11.38 -5.68 -16.42
CA ALA A 19 -10.13 -4.91 -16.36
C ALA A 19 -9.12 -5.39 -17.41
N GLN A 20 -9.01 -6.70 -17.65
CA GLN A 20 -8.17 -7.24 -18.72
C GLN A 20 -8.64 -6.81 -20.11
N ALA A 21 -9.95 -6.72 -20.34
CA ALA A 21 -10.51 -6.21 -21.60
C ALA A 21 -10.18 -4.73 -21.81
N LEU A 22 -10.27 -3.91 -20.76
CA LEU A 22 -9.87 -2.50 -20.80
C LEU A 22 -8.37 -2.34 -21.07
N LEU A 23 -7.51 -3.16 -20.45
CA LEU A 23 -6.06 -3.10 -20.65
C LEU A 23 -5.66 -3.32 -22.11
N LYS A 24 -6.38 -4.20 -22.82
CA LYS A 24 -6.16 -4.45 -24.27
C LYS A 24 -6.54 -3.25 -25.14
N GLN A 25 -7.55 -2.47 -24.72
CA GLN A 25 -8.05 -1.32 -25.46
C GLN A 25 -7.24 -0.06 -25.18
N GLU A 26 -6.82 0.12 -23.92
CA GLU A 26 -6.08 1.28 -23.45
C GLU A 26 -4.78 0.83 -22.76
N PRO A 27 -3.71 0.54 -23.51
CA PRO A 27 -2.45 0.06 -22.93
C PRO A 27 -1.64 1.15 -22.21
N GLN A 28 -2.10 2.41 -22.22
CA GLN A 28 -1.40 3.54 -21.61
C GLN A 28 -1.75 3.66 -20.13
N GLY A 29 -0.77 3.62 -19.23
CA GLY A 29 -0.96 3.58 -17.77
C GLY A 29 -1.99 4.57 -17.22
N PRO A 30 -1.84 5.89 -17.46
CA PRO A 30 -2.81 6.88 -16.96
C PRO A 30 -4.22 6.72 -17.55
N ARG A 31 -4.34 6.31 -18.82
CA ARG A 31 -5.65 6.10 -19.46
C ARG A 31 -6.31 4.84 -18.95
N PHE A 32 -5.56 3.75 -18.83
CA PHE A 32 -6.03 2.50 -18.24
C PHE A 32 -6.55 2.73 -16.82
N PHE A 33 -5.77 3.41 -15.97
CA PHE A 33 -6.21 3.74 -14.62
C PHE A 33 -7.49 4.57 -14.61
N LYS A 34 -7.58 5.59 -15.47
CA LYS A 34 -8.81 6.37 -15.63
C LYS A 34 -9.98 5.48 -16.07
N SER A 35 -9.79 4.55 -17.01
CA SER A 35 -10.83 3.63 -17.44
C SER A 35 -11.30 2.70 -16.32
N LEU A 36 -10.39 2.23 -15.45
CA LEU A 36 -10.78 1.47 -14.25
C LEU A 36 -11.63 2.31 -13.30
N MET A 37 -11.26 3.58 -13.10
CA MET A 37 -12.01 4.52 -12.26
C MET A 37 -13.39 4.85 -12.84
N ASP A 38 -13.45 5.18 -14.13
CA ASP A 38 -14.70 5.52 -14.84
C ASP A 38 -15.66 4.32 -14.88
N GLY A 39 -15.13 3.09 -14.93
CA GLY A 39 -15.88 1.85 -14.88
C GLY A 39 -16.18 1.34 -13.47
N GLU A 40 -15.82 2.10 -12.43
CA GLU A 40 -15.97 1.73 -11.01
C GLU A 40 -15.33 0.38 -10.63
N LEU A 41 -14.32 -0.04 -11.38
CA LEU A 41 -13.52 -1.26 -11.14
C LEU A 41 -12.47 -0.98 -10.05
N TYR A 42 -12.94 -0.52 -8.87
CA TYR A 42 -12.07 -0.01 -7.81
C TYR A 42 -11.09 -1.05 -7.26
N ASP A 43 -11.50 -2.31 -7.17
CA ASP A 43 -10.63 -3.37 -6.67
C ASP A 43 -9.45 -3.62 -7.63
N ASP A 44 -9.70 -3.60 -8.94
CA ASP A 44 -8.66 -3.66 -9.98
C ASP A 44 -7.79 -2.40 -9.96
N ALA A 45 -8.40 -1.23 -9.77
CA ALA A 45 -7.69 0.04 -9.67
C ALA A 45 -6.75 0.07 -8.45
N LEU A 46 -7.14 -0.50 -7.31
CA LEU A 46 -6.29 -0.59 -6.12
C LEU A 46 -5.08 -1.49 -6.35
N GLN A 47 -5.27 -2.64 -7.00
CA GLN A 47 -4.17 -3.53 -7.40
C GLN A 47 -3.20 -2.82 -8.36
N PHE A 48 -3.75 -2.17 -9.39
CA PHE A 48 -2.95 -1.47 -10.38
C PHE A 48 -2.20 -0.27 -9.78
N ALA A 49 -2.83 0.49 -8.90
CA ALA A 49 -2.19 1.58 -8.15
C ALA A 49 -1.02 1.05 -7.30
N ALA A 50 -1.22 -0.04 -6.56
CA ALA A 50 -0.16 -0.68 -5.77
C ALA A 50 1.03 -1.08 -6.65
N ALA A 51 0.77 -1.66 -7.82
CA ALA A 51 1.79 -2.10 -8.76
C ALA A 51 2.55 -0.92 -9.41
N CYS A 52 1.89 0.23 -9.59
CA CYS A 52 2.50 1.42 -10.19
C CYS A 52 3.41 2.21 -9.23
N LEU A 53 3.24 2.05 -7.91
CA LEU A 53 4.04 2.74 -6.92
C LEU A 53 5.40 2.04 -6.70
N ALA A 54 6.44 2.84 -6.50
CA ALA A 54 7.75 2.34 -6.05
C ALA A 54 7.65 1.72 -4.65
N GLY A 55 8.63 0.90 -4.24
CA GLY A 55 8.58 0.16 -2.97
C GLY A 55 8.20 1.01 -1.75
N PRO A 56 8.96 2.07 -1.40
CA PRO A 56 8.65 2.92 -0.25
C PRO A 56 7.29 3.64 -0.39
N ASP A 57 7.00 4.21 -1.56
CA ASP A 57 5.75 4.91 -1.86
C ASP A 57 4.54 3.99 -1.75
N ARG A 58 4.68 2.72 -2.16
CA ARG A 58 3.63 1.71 -2.06
C ARG A 58 3.29 1.43 -0.61
N ILE A 59 4.30 1.23 0.24
CA ILE A 59 4.07 0.99 1.67
C ILE A 59 3.51 2.25 2.33
N TRP A 60 4.01 3.43 1.97
CA TRP A 60 3.49 4.69 2.49
C TRP A 60 2.02 4.92 2.12
N TRP A 61 1.64 4.68 0.87
CA TRP A 61 0.24 4.70 0.46
C TRP A 61 -0.60 3.69 1.26
N GLY A 62 -0.08 2.49 1.48
CA GLY A 62 -0.68 1.50 2.37
C GLY A 62 -0.90 2.02 3.79
N VAL A 63 0.10 2.70 4.38
CA VAL A 63 -0.01 3.36 5.70
C VAL A 63 -1.18 4.34 5.72
N LEU A 64 -1.29 5.22 4.72
CA LEU A 64 -2.38 6.19 4.64
C LEU A 64 -3.77 5.52 4.59
N CYS A 65 -3.91 4.45 3.79
CA CYS A 65 -5.16 3.69 3.71
C CYS A 65 -5.50 2.99 5.04
N VAL A 66 -4.53 2.29 5.64
CA VAL A 66 -4.75 1.54 6.89
C VAL A 66 -5.04 2.49 8.05
N TRP A 67 -4.29 3.59 8.17
CA TRP A 67 -4.49 4.60 9.19
C TRP A 67 -5.94 5.11 9.21
N GLU A 68 -6.53 5.30 8.03
CA GLU A 68 -7.89 5.79 7.92
C GLU A 68 -8.94 4.78 8.35
N SER A 69 -8.62 3.48 8.32
CA SER A 69 -9.48 2.41 8.85
C SER A 69 -9.38 2.19 10.36
N LEU A 70 -8.33 2.72 11.00
CA LEU A 70 -8.14 2.63 12.45
C LEU A 70 -8.89 3.75 13.21
N ARG A 71 -9.54 4.68 12.51
CA ARG A 71 -10.27 5.80 13.10
C ARG A 71 -11.76 5.48 13.31
N PRO A 72 -12.42 6.10 14.31
CA PRO A 72 -11.92 7.19 15.17
C PRO A 72 -11.10 6.73 16.38
N VAL A 73 -11.11 5.45 16.73
CA VAL A 73 -10.41 4.91 17.90
C VAL A 73 -9.56 3.73 17.47
N ALA A 74 -8.24 3.92 17.48
CA ALA A 74 -7.28 2.88 17.20
C ALA A 74 -6.90 2.14 18.49
N HIS A 75 -6.54 0.87 18.38
CA HIS A 75 -5.94 0.14 19.49
C HIS A 75 -4.50 0.64 19.70
N PRO A 76 -4.01 0.81 20.95
CA PRO A 76 -2.65 1.29 21.20
C PRO A 76 -1.56 0.47 20.48
N ASP A 77 -1.71 -0.86 20.44
CA ASP A 77 -0.77 -1.73 19.74
C ASP A 77 -0.76 -1.52 18.22
N ASP A 78 -1.91 -1.14 17.63
CA ASP A 78 -1.98 -0.81 16.20
C ASP A 78 -1.29 0.54 15.92
N GLU A 79 -1.48 1.54 16.80
CA GLU A 79 -0.79 2.82 16.70
C GLU A 79 0.73 2.64 16.79
N GLU A 80 1.22 1.90 17.79
CA GLU A 80 2.65 1.65 17.97
C GLU A 80 3.27 0.94 16.76
N LEU A 81 2.59 -0.09 16.23
CA LEU A 81 3.08 -0.81 15.05
C LEU A 81 3.08 0.08 13.80
N LEU A 82 2.04 0.92 13.61
CA LEU A 82 1.98 1.86 12.51
C LEU A 82 3.10 2.91 12.59
N GLU A 83 3.38 3.46 13.77
CA GLU A 83 4.49 4.40 14.00
C GLU A 83 5.85 3.77 13.68
N ARG A 84 6.05 2.50 14.01
CA ARG A 84 7.29 1.77 13.65
C ARG A 84 7.42 1.56 12.16
N ILE A 85 6.33 1.26 11.45
CA ILE A 85 6.30 1.18 9.99
C ILE A 85 6.71 2.54 9.38
N VAL A 86 6.13 3.64 9.87
CA VAL A 86 6.49 5.01 9.44
C VAL A 86 7.97 5.30 9.71
N THR A 87 8.47 4.95 10.90
CA THR A 87 9.88 5.11 11.28
C THR A 87 10.81 4.35 10.33
N TYR A 88 10.46 3.11 9.96
CA TYR A 88 11.22 2.32 8.99
C TYR A 88 11.27 3.01 7.63
N LEU A 89 10.16 3.55 7.15
CA LEU A 89 10.14 4.22 5.85
C LEU A 89 11.03 5.47 5.84
N GLN A 90 11.16 6.18 6.97
CA GLN A 90 12.03 7.35 7.10
C GLN A 90 13.51 6.96 7.21
N LYS A 91 13.80 5.86 7.93
CA LYS A 91 15.16 5.36 8.18
C LYS A 91 15.17 3.84 8.05
N PRO A 92 15.28 3.31 6.82
CA PRO A 92 15.24 1.86 6.59
C PRO A 92 16.39 1.16 7.29
N GLN A 93 16.05 0.22 8.18
CA GLN A 93 17.00 -0.63 8.89
C GLN A 93 16.46 -2.05 8.90
N ASP A 94 17.27 -3.02 8.47
CA ASP A 94 16.78 -4.40 8.31
C ASP A 94 16.32 -5.00 9.65
N GLU A 95 17.03 -4.72 10.74
CA GLU A 95 16.62 -5.15 12.08
C GLU A 95 15.22 -4.61 12.45
N LEU A 96 14.91 -3.36 12.10
CA LEU A 96 13.59 -2.79 12.33
C LEU A 96 12.52 -3.48 11.48
N ARG A 97 12.83 -3.86 10.23
CA ARG A 97 11.92 -4.65 9.38
C ARG A 97 11.56 -5.99 10.02
N TRP A 98 12.52 -6.69 10.62
CA TRP A 98 12.27 -7.93 11.36
C TRP A 98 11.49 -7.70 12.66
N GLN A 99 11.77 -6.62 13.38
CA GLN A 99 11.00 -6.25 14.58
C GLN A 99 9.53 -5.96 14.26
N ILE A 100 9.27 -5.19 13.20
CA ILE A 100 7.90 -4.92 12.68
C ILE A 100 7.17 -6.22 12.39
N ARG A 101 7.83 -7.16 11.69
CA ARG A 101 7.23 -8.47 11.40
C ARG A 101 6.93 -9.28 12.67
N ARG A 102 7.85 -9.30 13.65
CA ARG A 102 7.60 -10.02 14.91
C ARG A 102 6.42 -9.42 15.67
N GLN A 103 6.35 -8.09 15.73
CA GLN A 103 5.25 -7.38 16.40
C GLN A 103 3.92 -7.57 15.68
N SER A 104 3.87 -7.59 14.35
CA SER A 104 2.61 -7.83 13.61
C SER A 104 1.97 -9.18 13.94
N HIS A 105 2.74 -10.15 14.41
CA HIS A 105 2.24 -11.47 14.80
C HIS A 105 1.72 -11.56 16.23
N THR A 106 1.78 -10.48 17.02
CA THR A 106 1.18 -10.47 18.36
C THR A 106 -0.36 -10.49 18.29
N ARG A 107 -0.98 -10.83 19.42
CA ARG A 107 -2.44 -10.71 19.58
C ARG A 107 -2.80 -9.23 19.72
N GLY A 108 -3.96 -8.84 19.23
CA GLY A 108 -4.45 -7.45 19.33
C GLY A 108 -4.23 -6.61 18.07
N ILE A 109 -3.19 -6.91 17.29
CA ILE A 109 -2.95 -6.21 16.00
C ILE A 109 -4.07 -6.53 15.00
N SER A 110 -4.60 -5.49 14.36
CA SER A 110 -5.65 -5.60 13.35
C SER A 110 -5.18 -6.39 12.12
N PRO A 111 -6.02 -7.26 11.52
CA PRO A 111 -5.65 -8.01 10.32
C PRO A 111 -5.19 -7.11 9.15
N THR A 112 -5.80 -5.94 9.02
CA THR A 112 -5.43 -4.94 8.00
C THR A 112 -3.99 -4.44 8.19
N LEU A 113 -3.59 -4.12 9.42
CA LEU A 113 -2.22 -3.68 9.71
C LEU A 113 -1.20 -4.83 9.58
N LYS A 114 -1.59 -6.07 9.90
CA LYS A 114 -0.73 -7.25 9.67
C LYS A 114 -0.37 -7.41 8.20
N MET A 115 -1.32 -7.24 7.29
CA MET A 115 -1.05 -7.32 5.84
C MET A 115 -0.06 -6.25 5.40
N LEU A 116 -0.17 -5.03 5.91
CA LEU A 116 0.77 -3.95 5.61
C LEU A 116 2.18 -4.26 6.15
N ALA A 117 2.28 -4.78 7.38
CA ALA A 117 3.55 -5.19 7.96
C ALA A 117 4.22 -6.32 7.16
N GLU A 118 3.45 -7.32 6.71
CA GLU A 118 3.97 -8.38 5.82
C GLU A 118 4.39 -7.80 4.46
N ALA A 119 3.65 -6.84 3.91
CA ALA A 119 4.04 -6.19 2.65
C ALA A 119 5.39 -5.48 2.78
N LEU A 120 5.61 -4.75 3.88
CA LEU A 120 6.87 -4.09 4.19
C LEU A 120 7.98 -5.13 4.33
N PHE A 121 7.74 -6.22 5.08
CA PHE A 121 8.71 -7.30 5.23
C PHE A 121 9.12 -7.89 3.88
N HIS A 122 8.15 -8.19 3.01
CA HIS A 122 8.36 -8.72 1.66
C HIS A 122 8.91 -7.69 0.66
N SER A 123 9.06 -6.42 1.05
CA SER A 123 9.69 -5.37 0.23
C SER A 123 11.19 -5.22 0.47
N GLY A 124 11.76 -5.96 1.44
CA GLY A 124 13.20 -5.98 1.72
C GLY A 124 13.98 -6.96 0.82
N ASP A 125 15.28 -7.06 1.05
CA ASP A 125 16.18 -7.85 0.19
C ASP A 125 16.00 -9.37 0.35
N SER A 126 15.63 -9.81 1.55
CA SER A 126 15.58 -11.23 1.92
C SER A 126 14.45 -11.55 2.87
N ILE A 127 13.80 -12.70 2.66
CA ILE A 127 12.77 -13.23 3.56
C ILE A 127 13.31 -14.27 4.56
N THR A 128 14.59 -14.62 4.44
CA THR A 128 15.31 -15.51 5.35
C THR A 128 16.13 -14.70 6.36
N PRO A 129 16.31 -15.22 7.59
CA PRO A 129 17.19 -14.59 8.58
C PRO A 129 18.60 -14.28 8.04
N PRO A 130 19.32 -13.29 8.59
CA PRO A 130 20.64 -12.87 8.10
C PRO A 130 21.70 -13.98 8.05
N ASP A 131 21.59 -14.98 8.93
CA ASP A 131 22.45 -16.16 9.00
C ASP A 131 22.04 -17.32 8.07
N GLY A 132 20.90 -17.18 7.37
CA GLY A 132 20.36 -18.16 6.45
C GLY A 132 20.73 -17.94 4.98
N PRO A 133 20.33 -18.87 4.08
CA PRO A 133 20.52 -18.71 2.65
C PRO A 133 19.66 -17.57 2.11
N GLN A 134 20.26 -16.63 1.39
CA GLN A 134 19.57 -15.47 0.83
C GLN A 134 18.43 -15.88 -0.12
N LEU A 135 17.19 -15.57 0.25
CA LEU A 135 16.00 -15.82 -0.57
C LEU A 135 15.28 -14.50 -0.88
N LYS A 136 15.32 -14.10 -2.16
CA LYS A 136 14.62 -12.90 -2.63
C LYS A 136 13.10 -13.08 -2.54
N PRO A 137 12.35 -12.09 -2.02
CA PRO A 137 10.90 -12.12 -2.03
C PRO A 137 10.33 -12.11 -3.46
N ASN A 138 9.16 -12.74 -3.64
CA ASN A 138 8.39 -12.61 -4.87
C ASN A 138 7.83 -11.17 -4.99
N PRO A 139 8.11 -10.44 -6.08
CA PRO A 139 7.69 -9.04 -6.23
C PRO A 139 6.16 -8.85 -6.30
N CYS A 140 5.38 -9.89 -6.63
CA CYS A 140 3.92 -9.81 -6.60
C CYS A 140 3.36 -9.73 -5.17
N VAL A 141 4.11 -10.21 -4.17
CA VAL A 141 3.60 -10.32 -2.79
C VAL A 141 3.35 -8.95 -2.15
N PRO A 142 4.29 -7.99 -2.17
CA PRO A 142 4.00 -6.65 -1.65
C PRO A 142 2.84 -5.94 -2.37
N VAL A 143 2.71 -6.13 -3.69
CA VAL A 143 1.61 -5.55 -4.48
C VAL A 143 0.25 -6.11 -4.02
N ALA A 144 0.15 -7.44 -3.90
CA ALA A 144 -1.05 -8.12 -3.44
C ALA A 144 -1.41 -7.73 -2.00
N LEU A 145 -0.43 -7.70 -1.09
CA LEU A 145 -0.68 -7.39 0.32
C LEU A 145 -1.09 -5.94 0.54
N VAL A 146 -0.45 -4.96 -0.11
CA VAL A 146 -0.84 -3.55 0.02
C VAL A 146 -2.23 -3.29 -0.59
N SER A 147 -2.50 -3.81 -1.79
CA SER A 147 -3.81 -3.64 -2.42
C SER A 147 -4.94 -4.28 -1.60
N THR A 148 -4.68 -5.45 -0.99
CA THR A 148 -5.62 -6.13 -0.09
C THR A 148 -5.80 -5.37 1.21
N ALA A 149 -4.73 -4.81 1.78
CA ALA A 149 -4.82 -3.93 2.95
C ALA A 149 -5.65 -2.68 2.66
N ALA A 150 -5.46 -2.03 1.51
CA ALA A 150 -6.26 -0.88 1.09
C ALA A 150 -7.74 -1.24 0.87
N LYS A 151 -8.03 -2.39 0.24
CA LYS A 151 -9.40 -2.91 0.06
C LYS A 151 -10.07 -3.23 1.40
N SER A 152 -9.34 -3.88 2.31
CA SER A 152 -9.80 -4.19 3.66
C SER A 152 -10.08 -2.92 4.45
N ALA A 153 -9.16 -1.94 4.40
CA ALA A 153 -9.33 -0.63 5.03
C ALA A 153 -10.58 0.09 4.51
N ALA A 154 -10.83 0.10 3.21
CA ALA A 154 -12.02 0.72 2.65
C ALA A 154 -13.30 0.01 3.08
N THR A 155 -13.26 -1.32 3.19
CA THR A 155 -14.38 -2.13 3.70
C THR A 155 -14.69 -1.77 5.16
N ILE A 156 -13.67 -1.66 6.01
CA ILE A 156 -13.81 -1.24 7.41
C ILE A 156 -14.41 0.18 7.49
N CYS A 157 -13.89 1.12 6.71
CA CYS A 157 -14.43 2.49 6.66
C CYS A 157 -15.92 2.49 6.28
N ARG A 158 -16.31 1.69 5.29
CA ARG A 158 -17.72 1.55 4.89
C ARG A 158 -18.58 0.97 6.00
N MET A 159 -18.08 -0.05 6.72
CA MET A 159 -18.81 -0.67 7.82
C MET A 159 -18.99 0.26 9.02
N GLN A 160 -17.95 1.03 9.37
CA GLN A 160 -17.96 1.91 10.54
C GLN A 160 -18.66 3.25 10.27
N ARG A 161 -18.54 3.79 9.05
CA ARG A 161 -18.91 5.17 8.72
C ARG A 161 -19.88 5.30 7.54
N GLY A 162 -20.18 4.21 6.83
CA GLY A 162 -21.06 4.23 5.65
C GLY A 162 -20.44 4.84 4.40
N ILE A 163 -19.12 5.06 4.38
CA ILE A 163 -18.41 5.76 3.28
C ILE A 163 -17.53 4.76 2.52
N ASP A 164 -17.63 4.77 1.19
CA ASP A 164 -16.68 4.04 0.33
C ASP A 164 -15.42 4.88 0.12
N MET A 165 -14.33 4.46 0.76
CA MET A 165 -13.05 5.17 0.70
C MET A 165 -12.18 4.77 -0.50
N ARG A 166 -12.59 3.82 -1.35
CA ARG A 166 -11.77 3.38 -2.49
C ARG A 166 -11.44 4.52 -3.45
N PRO A 167 -12.37 5.41 -3.85
CA PRO A 167 -12.02 6.56 -4.69
C PRO A 167 -10.99 7.48 -4.05
N GLU A 168 -11.10 7.71 -2.75
CA GLU A 168 -10.17 8.57 -1.99
C GLU A 168 -8.79 7.92 -1.86
N PHE A 169 -8.72 6.62 -1.60
CA PHE A 169 -7.46 5.88 -1.57
C PHE A 169 -6.76 5.88 -2.93
N LEU A 170 -7.51 5.80 -4.01
CA LEU A 170 -6.99 5.87 -5.38
C LEU A 170 -6.48 7.29 -5.70
N ARG A 171 -7.19 8.32 -5.24
CA ARG A 171 -6.72 9.72 -5.29
C ARG A 171 -5.40 9.88 -4.53
N LEU A 172 -5.30 9.35 -3.31
CA LEU A 172 -4.08 9.36 -2.50
C LEU A 172 -2.91 8.65 -3.20
N ALA A 173 -3.15 7.51 -3.85
CA ALA A 173 -2.10 6.82 -4.62
C ALA A 173 -1.52 7.72 -5.72
N MET A 174 -2.37 8.48 -6.43
CA MET A 174 -1.90 9.43 -7.43
C MET A 174 -1.05 10.53 -6.79
N GLU A 175 -1.47 11.07 -5.65
CA GLU A 175 -0.73 12.13 -4.95
C GLU A 175 0.63 11.65 -4.45
N VAL A 176 0.70 10.46 -3.86
CA VAL A 176 1.95 9.81 -3.47
C VAL A 176 2.85 9.64 -4.69
N SER A 177 2.33 9.13 -5.81
CA SER A 177 3.10 8.96 -7.06
C SER A 177 3.62 10.28 -7.67
N GLN A 178 3.11 11.42 -7.23
CA GLN A 178 3.52 12.77 -7.64
C GLN A 178 4.39 13.46 -6.58
N GLY A 179 4.71 12.78 -5.47
CA GLY A 179 5.45 13.36 -4.34
C GLY A 179 4.67 14.39 -3.52
N LYS A 180 3.36 14.56 -3.74
CA LYS A 180 2.51 15.52 -3.01
C LYS A 180 2.21 15.09 -1.58
N GLN A 181 2.26 13.79 -1.34
CA GLN A 181 2.15 13.16 -0.02
C GLN A 181 3.49 12.49 0.29
N SER A 182 4.59 13.26 0.28
CA SER A 182 5.91 12.70 0.58
C SER A 182 6.06 12.43 2.07
N LEU A 183 6.62 11.26 2.40
CA LEU A 183 7.05 10.93 3.77
C LEU A 183 8.14 11.89 4.29
N HIS A 184 8.91 12.47 3.38
CA HIS A 184 9.90 13.50 3.69
C HIS A 184 9.21 14.86 3.79
N VAL A 185 8.60 15.12 4.94
CA VAL A 185 8.34 16.49 5.37
C VAL A 185 9.70 17.02 5.87
N GLU A 186 10.24 18.04 5.19
CA GLU A 186 11.38 18.81 5.71
C GLU A 186 11.08 19.22 7.16
N PRO A 187 12.01 19.04 8.13
CA PRO A 187 11.75 19.36 9.54
C PRO A 187 11.37 20.82 9.85
N ALA A 188 11.38 21.71 8.85
CA ALA A 188 11.23 23.15 9.03
C ALA A 188 9.80 23.68 8.92
N GLU A 189 8.81 22.92 8.42
CA GLU A 189 7.45 23.46 8.20
C GLU A 189 6.37 22.91 9.16
N ALA A 190 6.69 21.91 9.98
CA ALA A 190 5.73 21.33 10.93
C ALA A 190 5.58 22.10 12.26
N LEU A 191 6.25 23.24 12.44
CA LEU A 191 6.18 24.07 13.67
C LEU A 191 5.61 25.48 13.48
N THR A 192 5.01 25.77 12.33
CA THR A 192 4.22 27.00 12.16
C THR A 192 3.02 26.77 11.26
N LYS A 193 1.95 26.21 11.83
CA LYS A 193 0.55 26.66 11.63
C LYS A 193 -0.40 25.92 12.56
#